data_AF-A0A7V6C8F9-F1
#
_entry.id   AF-A0A7V6C8F9-F1
#
_cell.length_a   1.000
_cell.length_b   1.000
_cell.length_c   1.000
_cell.angle_alpha   90.00
_cell.angle_beta   90.00
_cell.angle_gamma   90.00
#
_symmetry.space_group_name_H-M   'P 1'
#
loop_
_entity.id
_entity.type
_entity.pdbx_description
1 polymer ?
#
loop_
_entity_poly.entity_id
_entity_poly.type
_entity_poly.pdbx_seq_one_letter_code
_entity_poly.pdbx_strand_id
1 'polypeptide(L)'
;MAPRFLDMETRAGKSAEEARHMKTADKTINVLTGKKKQLIRDTIMEAAEELFSMHGYHNTQVMDIVKSVGMSAGTFYNYFKDKRDLFGQITSRNLEELRFRIRKLREPVNIWDHGDRVDKLNQSYGAYFDYVTSHRQQFLMVLRGSFGVDEEMDSTIWEHYSNLAQDLAEDIQNWLDMGVIEGVHPITMAYAVVGMTMHLGHSFLMEEKFTREEAIETLTTMSHLMFESHMTQAGRKALEEMQKNNAEVPE
;
A
#
# COMPACT_ATOMS: atom_id res chain seq x y z
N MET A 1 9.64 67.18 -40.02
CA MET A 1 10.43 66.08 -39.42
C MET A 1 9.76 65.64 -38.13
N ALA A 2 9.07 64.49 -38.14
CA ALA A 2 8.69 63.81 -36.90
C ALA A 2 8.53 62.31 -37.20
N PRO A 3 9.49 61.50 -36.78
CA PRO A 3 9.13 60.23 -36.16
C PRO A 3 10.07 59.87 -34.99
N ARG A 4 9.53 59.44 -33.83
CA ARG A 4 10.26 58.51 -32.92
C ARG A 4 9.52 57.94 -31.69
N PHE A 5 8.25 58.26 -31.43
CA PHE A 5 7.63 57.88 -30.14
C PHE A 5 6.67 56.67 -30.15
N LEU A 6 6.38 56.03 -31.28
CA LEU A 6 5.41 54.91 -31.33
C LEU A 6 6.02 53.50 -31.17
N ASP A 7 7.33 53.37 -30.97
CA ASP A 7 8.05 52.09 -31.12
C ASP A 7 8.50 51.45 -29.79
N MET A 8 8.30 52.12 -28.65
CA MET A 8 8.76 51.63 -27.33
C MET A 8 7.70 50.80 -26.57
N GLU A 9 6.41 51.19 -26.61
CA GLU A 9 5.35 50.48 -25.87
C GLU A 9 5.01 49.12 -26.50
N THR A 10 5.02 49.04 -27.84
CA THR A 10 4.79 47.80 -28.60
C THR A 10 5.89 46.75 -28.36
N ARG A 11 7.11 47.20 -28.02
CA ARG A 11 8.28 46.34 -27.80
C ARG A 11 8.32 45.78 -26.38
N ALA A 12 7.83 46.53 -25.40
CA ALA A 12 7.69 46.07 -24.01
C ALA A 12 6.54 45.06 -23.83
N GLY A 13 5.41 45.25 -24.52
CA GLY A 13 4.28 44.30 -24.51
C GLY A 13 4.64 42.94 -25.13
N LYS A 14 5.33 42.94 -26.28
CA LYS A 14 5.84 41.71 -26.91
C LYS A 14 6.83 40.95 -26.04
N SER A 15 7.74 41.66 -25.36
CA SER A 15 8.73 41.06 -24.45
C SER A 15 8.09 40.34 -23.24
N ALA A 16 7.01 40.88 -22.67
CA ALA A 16 6.31 40.26 -21.55
C ALA A 16 5.47 39.03 -21.97
N GLU A 17 4.91 39.06 -23.18
CA GLU A 17 4.13 37.97 -23.76
C GLU A 17 5.02 36.81 -24.23
N GLU A 18 6.18 37.12 -24.83
CA GLU A 18 7.24 36.15 -25.15
C GLU A 18 7.81 35.50 -23.87
N ALA A 19 8.05 36.28 -22.81
CA ALA A 19 8.51 35.74 -21.52
C ALA A 19 7.46 34.83 -20.84
N ARG A 20 6.16 35.10 -21.00
CA ARG A 20 5.07 34.23 -20.53
C ARG A 20 4.95 32.95 -21.35
N HIS A 21 5.06 33.03 -22.68
CA HIS A 21 5.08 31.87 -23.56
C HIS A 21 6.30 30.97 -23.32
N MET A 22 7.47 31.56 -23.10
CA MET A 22 8.71 30.82 -22.82
C MET A 22 8.66 30.13 -21.45
N LYS A 23 8.13 30.78 -20.40
CA LYS A 23 7.88 30.13 -19.10
C LYS A 23 6.86 28.98 -19.17
N THR A 24 5.85 29.12 -20.02
CA THR A 24 4.82 28.08 -20.20
C THR A 24 5.37 26.89 -20.99
N ALA A 25 6.25 27.14 -21.97
CA ALA A 25 6.97 26.12 -22.73
C ALA A 25 7.96 25.36 -21.83
N ASP A 26 8.77 26.05 -21.02
CA ASP A 26 9.69 25.43 -20.05
C ASP A 26 8.96 24.56 -19.02
N LYS A 27 7.81 25.02 -18.52
CA LYS A 27 6.99 24.24 -17.59
C LYS A 27 6.44 22.98 -18.27
N THR A 28 5.98 23.10 -19.51
CA THR A 28 5.49 21.95 -20.30
C THR A 28 6.61 20.95 -20.60
N ILE A 29 7.79 21.42 -20.98
CA ILE A 29 8.97 20.59 -21.24
C ILE A 29 9.41 19.84 -19.97
N ASN A 30 9.45 20.51 -18.82
CA ASN A 30 9.80 19.90 -17.53
C ASN A 30 8.78 18.85 -17.07
N VAL A 31 7.50 19.05 -17.35
CA VAL A 31 6.46 18.04 -17.08
C VAL A 31 6.63 16.82 -18.01
N LEU A 32 6.93 17.04 -19.29
CA LEU A 32 7.13 15.96 -20.26
C LEU A 32 8.39 15.14 -19.97
N THR A 33 9.49 15.78 -19.58
CA THR A 33 10.71 15.09 -19.16
C THR A 33 10.53 14.34 -17.85
N GLY A 34 9.80 14.91 -16.88
CA GLY A 34 9.40 14.21 -15.65
C GLY A 34 8.54 12.97 -15.92
N LYS A 35 7.52 13.08 -16.77
CA LYS A 35 6.68 11.94 -17.18
C LYS A 35 7.48 10.86 -17.89
N LYS A 36 8.39 11.24 -18.80
CA LYS A 36 9.27 10.28 -19.48
C LYS A 36 10.19 9.55 -18.49
N LYS A 37 10.72 10.28 -17.50
CA LYS A 37 11.53 9.70 -16.43
C LYS A 37 10.72 8.67 -15.63
N GLN A 38 9.51 9.02 -15.22
CA GLN A 38 8.64 8.09 -14.49
C GLN A 38 8.30 6.84 -15.31
N LEU A 39 7.93 7.00 -16.58
CA LEU A 39 7.63 5.86 -17.46
C LEU A 39 8.81 4.89 -17.58
N ILE A 40 10.03 5.39 -17.78
CA ILE A 40 11.22 4.54 -17.86
C ILE A 40 11.47 3.81 -16.53
N ARG A 41 11.29 4.51 -15.41
CA ARG A 41 11.41 3.93 -14.08
C ARG A 41 10.41 2.78 -13.88
N ASP A 42 9.15 3.01 -14.22
CA ASP A 42 8.08 2.02 -14.08
C ASP A 42 8.33 0.81 -14.99
N THR A 43 8.75 1.03 -16.25
CA THR A 43 9.12 -0.04 -17.18
C THR A 43 10.25 -0.93 -16.63
N ILE A 44 11.28 -0.34 -16.00
CA ILE A 44 12.36 -1.12 -15.37
C ILE A 44 11.83 -1.89 -14.15
N MET A 45 10.95 -1.30 -13.35
CA MET A 45 10.36 -1.95 -12.17
C MET A 45 9.48 -3.15 -12.56
N GLU A 46 8.60 -2.99 -13.55
CA GLU A 46 7.73 -4.05 -14.07
C GLU A 46 8.56 -5.22 -14.61
N ALA A 47 9.57 -4.94 -15.45
CA ALA A 47 10.43 -5.98 -15.99
C ALA A 47 11.25 -6.72 -14.91
N ALA A 48 11.68 -6.00 -13.87
CA ALA A 48 12.40 -6.60 -12.76
C ALA A 48 11.49 -7.48 -11.91
N GLU A 49 10.26 -7.04 -11.66
CA GLU A 49 9.26 -7.81 -10.93
C GLU A 49 8.93 -9.13 -11.62
N GLU A 50 8.72 -9.11 -12.94
CA GLU A 50 8.53 -10.32 -13.74
C GLU A 50 9.72 -11.27 -13.64
N LEU A 51 10.94 -10.76 -13.82
CA LEU A 51 12.16 -11.58 -13.76
C LEU A 51 12.43 -12.12 -12.34
N PHE A 52 12.16 -11.33 -11.30
CA PHE A 52 12.25 -11.79 -9.92
C PHE A 52 11.24 -12.89 -9.62
N SER A 53 10.02 -12.81 -10.17
CA SER A 53 9.00 -13.84 -10.03
C SER A 53 9.41 -15.14 -10.74
N MET A 54 9.96 -15.04 -11.95
CA MET A 54 10.35 -16.20 -12.76
C MET A 54 11.65 -16.88 -12.32
N HIS A 55 12.67 -16.09 -11.95
CA HIS A 55 14.03 -16.59 -11.71
C HIS A 55 14.49 -16.45 -10.26
N GLY A 56 13.75 -15.70 -9.44
CA GLY A 56 14.16 -15.31 -8.10
C GLY A 56 15.10 -14.11 -8.09
N TYR A 57 15.14 -13.41 -6.95
CA TYR A 57 15.98 -12.22 -6.77
C TYR A 57 17.48 -12.49 -6.99
N HIS A 58 18.00 -13.57 -6.43
CA HIS A 58 19.44 -13.86 -6.48
C HIS A 58 19.93 -14.23 -7.89
N ASN A 59 19.11 -14.89 -8.70
CA ASN A 59 19.50 -15.34 -10.04
C ASN A 59 19.29 -14.27 -11.12
N THR A 60 18.58 -13.19 -10.82
CA THR A 60 18.33 -12.09 -11.76
C THR A 60 19.44 -11.05 -11.68
N GLN A 61 20.04 -10.66 -12.81
CA GLN A 61 21.04 -9.60 -12.88
C GLN A 61 20.45 -8.31 -13.44
N VAL A 62 21.05 -7.16 -13.11
CA VAL A 62 20.69 -5.86 -13.70
C VAL A 62 20.73 -5.90 -15.22
N MET A 63 21.69 -6.63 -15.79
CA MET A 63 21.82 -6.82 -17.23
C MET A 63 20.64 -7.56 -17.85
N ASP A 64 20.02 -8.50 -17.15
CA ASP A 64 18.86 -9.25 -17.66
C ASP A 64 17.64 -8.34 -17.73
N ILE A 65 17.45 -7.51 -16.69
CA ILE A 65 16.37 -6.53 -16.57
C ILE A 65 16.45 -5.49 -17.69
N VAL A 66 17.59 -4.84 -17.87
CA VAL A 66 17.69 -3.79 -18.90
C VAL A 66 17.58 -4.36 -20.31
N LYS A 67 18.07 -5.59 -20.55
CA LYS A 67 17.95 -6.25 -21.85
C LYS A 67 16.51 -6.59 -22.20
N SER A 68 15.68 -7.03 -21.24
CA SER A 68 14.29 -7.39 -21.52
C SER A 68 13.45 -6.21 -22.00
N VAL A 69 13.82 -4.98 -21.59
CA VAL A 69 13.15 -3.73 -22.01
C VAL A 69 13.94 -2.91 -23.03
N GLY A 70 14.99 -3.47 -23.65
CA GLY A 70 15.76 -2.81 -24.70
C GLY A 70 16.56 -1.59 -24.23
N MET A 71 16.95 -1.55 -22.97
CA MET A 71 17.71 -0.46 -22.34
C MET A 71 19.17 -0.83 -22.06
N SER A 72 20.00 0.19 -21.85
CA SER A 72 21.40 0.01 -21.45
C SER A 72 21.54 -0.07 -19.93
N ALA A 73 22.63 -0.65 -19.44
CA ALA A 73 22.98 -0.60 -18.02
C ALA A 73 23.13 0.85 -17.51
N GLY A 74 23.69 1.74 -18.33
CA GLY A 74 23.77 3.16 -18.00
C GLY A 74 22.40 3.81 -17.79
N THR A 75 21.37 3.34 -18.50
CA THR A 75 20.00 3.79 -18.28
C THR A 75 19.54 3.42 -16.87
N PHE A 76 19.74 2.18 -16.42
CA PHE A 76 19.36 1.72 -15.08
C PHE A 76 19.96 2.59 -13.97
N TYR A 77 21.26 2.86 -14.03
CA TYR A 77 21.96 3.61 -12.98
C TYR A 77 21.57 5.10 -12.92
N ASN A 78 20.78 5.61 -13.87
CA ASN A 78 20.16 6.93 -13.78
C ASN A 78 18.92 6.95 -12.86
N TYR A 79 18.36 5.79 -12.51
CA TYR A 79 17.11 5.63 -11.76
C TYR A 79 17.27 4.86 -10.46
N PHE A 80 18.19 3.89 -10.43
CA PHE A 80 18.40 3.00 -9.29
C PHE A 80 19.89 2.89 -8.99
N LYS A 81 20.25 2.89 -7.70
CA LYS A 81 21.64 2.76 -7.27
C LYS A 81 22.20 1.38 -7.61
N ASP A 82 21.41 0.35 -7.37
CA ASP A 82 21.73 -1.05 -7.61
C ASP A 82 20.45 -1.91 -7.67
N LYS A 83 20.60 -3.24 -7.82
CA LYS A 83 19.48 -4.20 -7.85
C LYS A 83 18.67 -4.19 -6.55
N ARG A 84 19.30 -3.88 -5.42
CA ARG A 84 18.67 -3.88 -4.10
C ARG A 84 17.79 -2.67 -3.91
N ASP A 85 18.26 -1.49 -4.32
CA ASP A 85 17.48 -0.25 -4.35
C ASP A 85 16.22 -0.42 -5.22
N LEU A 86 16.37 -0.99 -6.42
CA LEU A 86 15.23 -1.34 -7.27
C LEU A 86 14.24 -2.27 -6.56
N PHE A 87 14.74 -3.34 -5.93
CA PHE A 87 13.90 -4.28 -5.20
C PHE A 87 13.16 -3.62 -4.02
N GLY A 88 13.83 -2.76 -3.25
CA GLY A 88 13.22 -2.03 -2.13
C GLY A 88 12.11 -1.09 -2.60
N GLN A 89 12.30 -0.44 -3.74
CA GLN A 89 11.30 0.45 -4.33
C GLN A 89 10.09 -0.32 -4.89
N ILE A 90 10.30 -1.48 -5.53
CA ILE A 90 9.21 -2.38 -5.95
C ILE A 90 8.43 -2.84 -4.73
N THR A 91 9.13 -3.34 -3.71
CA THR A 91 8.52 -3.80 -2.45
C THR A 91 7.69 -2.71 -1.80
N SER A 92 8.21 -1.48 -1.73
CA SER A 92 7.51 -0.35 -1.12
C SER A 92 6.24 0.00 -1.89
N ARG A 93 6.30 0.04 -3.23
CA ARG A 93 5.12 0.25 -4.08
C ARG A 93 4.07 -0.81 -3.82
N ASN A 94 4.45 -2.08 -3.81
CA ASN A 94 3.50 -3.18 -3.68
C ASN A 94 2.86 -3.22 -2.27
N LEU A 95 3.62 -2.90 -1.22
CA LEU A 95 3.10 -2.77 0.15
C LEU A 95 2.12 -1.58 0.27
N GLU A 96 2.42 -0.45 -0.37
CA GLU A 96 1.52 0.70 -0.41
C GLU A 96 0.23 0.40 -1.18
N GLU A 97 0.31 -0.30 -2.31
CA GLU A 97 -0.86 -0.78 -3.06
C GLU A 97 -1.70 -1.74 -2.24
N LEU A 98 -1.07 -2.68 -1.51
CA LEU A 98 -1.77 -3.58 -0.60
C LEU A 98 -2.51 -2.80 0.50
N ARG A 99 -1.83 -1.85 1.15
CA ARG A 99 -2.42 -0.99 2.18
C ARG A 99 -3.65 -0.26 1.63
N PHE A 100 -3.52 0.38 0.47
CA PHE A 100 -4.64 1.08 -0.17
C PHE A 100 -5.79 0.14 -0.52
N ARG A 101 -5.50 -1.06 -1.06
CA ARG A 101 -6.51 -2.07 -1.36
C ARG A 101 -7.25 -2.51 -0.10
N ILE A 102 -6.53 -2.80 0.98
CA ILE A 102 -7.11 -3.19 2.26
C ILE A 102 -8.01 -2.07 2.82
N ARG A 103 -7.54 -0.83 2.84
CA ARG A 103 -8.33 0.33 3.28
C ARG A 103 -9.64 0.46 2.50
N LYS A 104 -9.55 0.36 1.17
CA LYS A 104 -10.72 0.42 0.28
C LYS A 104 -11.71 -0.73 0.50
N LEU A 105 -11.23 -1.93 0.84
CA LEU A 105 -12.12 -3.06 1.13
C LEU A 105 -12.93 -2.81 2.41
N ARG A 106 -12.34 -2.13 3.40
CA ARG A 106 -12.96 -1.79 4.69
C ARG A 106 -13.95 -0.63 4.60
N GLU A 107 -13.77 0.33 3.68
CA GLU A 107 -14.59 1.54 3.60
C GLU A 107 -15.72 1.47 2.54
N PRO A 108 -17.00 1.70 2.90
CA PRO A 108 -17.55 1.79 4.25
C PRO A 108 -17.77 0.41 4.86
N VAL A 109 -17.60 0.32 6.20
CA VAL A 109 -18.03 -0.80 7.03
C VAL A 109 -19.17 -0.33 7.93
N ASN A 110 -20.27 -1.07 7.93
CA ASN A 110 -21.29 -0.95 8.95
C ASN A 110 -20.82 -1.68 10.21
N ILE A 111 -20.16 -0.97 11.11
CA ILE A 111 -19.57 -1.56 12.32
C ILE A 111 -20.60 -2.18 13.28
N TRP A 112 -21.88 -1.82 13.14
CA TRP A 112 -22.96 -2.37 13.94
C TRP A 112 -23.48 -3.72 13.41
N ASP A 113 -23.17 -4.03 12.14
CA ASP A 113 -23.55 -5.29 11.49
C ASP A 113 -22.42 -6.32 11.61
N HIS A 114 -22.71 -7.42 12.29
CA HIS A 114 -21.75 -8.52 12.43
C HIS A 114 -21.32 -9.12 11.08
N GLY A 115 -22.27 -9.38 10.18
CA GLY A 115 -22.01 -9.97 8.89
C GLY A 115 -21.09 -9.10 8.05
N ASP A 116 -21.39 -7.79 7.97
CA ASP A 116 -20.54 -6.85 7.23
C ASP A 116 -19.12 -6.78 7.82
N ARG A 117 -18.97 -6.70 9.16
CA ARG A 117 -17.63 -6.74 9.78
C ARG A 117 -16.84 -7.99 9.40
N VAL A 118 -17.45 -9.17 9.50
CA VAL A 118 -16.80 -10.45 9.18
C VAL A 118 -16.43 -10.52 7.70
N ASP A 119 -17.33 -10.11 6.81
CA ASP A 119 -17.08 -10.09 5.36
C ASP A 119 -15.93 -9.16 4.99
N LYS A 120 -15.85 -7.99 5.62
CA LYS A 120 -14.78 -7.00 5.41
C LYS A 120 -13.43 -7.50 5.92
N LEU A 121 -13.42 -8.21 7.05
CA LEU A 121 -12.22 -8.89 7.58
C LEU A 121 -11.77 -10.00 6.61
N ASN A 122 -12.67 -10.88 6.19
CA ASN A 122 -12.37 -11.95 5.23
C ASN A 122 -11.81 -11.41 3.91
N GLN A 123 -12.38 -10.34 3.37
CA GLN A 123 -11.88 -9.68 2.17
C GLN A 123 -10.48 -9.07 2.39
N SER A 124 -10.27 -8.40 3.52
CA SER A 124 -8.97 -7.78 3.87
C SER A 124 -7.87 -8.83 4.03
N TYR A 125 -8.13 -9.90 4.77
CA TYR A 125 -7.20 -11.01 4.93
C TYR A 125 -7.00 -11.78 3.63
N GLY A 126 -8.05 -11.96 2.83
CA GLY A 126 -7.94 -12.51 1.49
C GLY A 126 -6.97 -11.71 0.63
N ALA A 127 -7.10 -10.39 0.57
CA ALA A 127 -6.20 -9.52 -0.18
C ALA A 127 -4.74 -9.61 0.32
N TYR A 128 -4.55 -9.71 1.64
CA TYR A 128 -3.23 -9.96 2.22
C TYR A 128 -2.66 -11.31 1.78
N PHE A 129 -3.43 -12.40 1.85
CA PHE A 129 -2.94 -13.71 1.43
C PHE A 129 -2.73 -13.82 -0.09
N ASP A 130 -3.50 -13.11 -0.90
CA ASP A 130 -3.26 -12.99 -2.34
C ASP A 130 -1.91 -12.30 -2.60
N TYR A 131 -1.58 -11.27 -1.80
CA TYR A 131 -0.30 -10.58 -1.88
C TYR A 131 0.87 -11.49 -1.48
N VAL A 132 0.81 -12.15 -0.32
CA VAL A 132 1.93 -12.98 0.16
C VAL A 132 2.19 -14.19 -0.76
N THR A 133 1.15 -14.72 -1.42
CA THR A 133 1.29 -15.81 -2.38
C THR A 133 1.89 -15.31 -3.70
N SER A 134 1.35 -14.22 -4.26
CA SER A 134 1.82 -13.65 -5.53
C SER A 134 3.24 -13.07 -5.44
N HIS A 135 3.66 -12.65 -4.25
CA HIS A 135 4.96 -12.02 -4.00
C HIS A 135 5.82 -12.81 -3.01
N ARG A 136 5.69 -14.14 -2.97
CA ARG A 136 6.34 -15.03 -1.99
C ARG A 136 7.81 -14.70 -1.71
N GLN A 137 8.64 -14.63 -2.74
CA GLN A 137 10.08 -14.36 -2.56
C GLN A 137 10.32 -12.96 -1.98
N GLN A 138 9.54 -11.97 -2.41
CA GLN A 138 9.65 -10.60 -1.93
C GLN A 138 9.27 -10.53 -0.45
N PHE A 139 8.11 -11.09 -0.09
CA PHE A 139 7.60 -11.14 1.28
C PHE A 139 8.56 -11.88 2.24
N LEU A 140 9.14 -13.00 1.80
CA LEU A 140 10.12 -13.73 2.60
C LEU A 140 11.44 -12.97 2.77
N MET A 141 11.89 -12.24 1.74
CA MET A 141 13.07 -11.38 1.85
C MET A 141 12.85 -10.22 2.81
N VAL A 142 11.67 -9.59 2.77
CA VAL A 142 11.26 -8.55 3.71
C VAL A 142 11.34 -9.07 5.15
N LEU A 143 10.69 -10.20 5.43
CA LEU A 143 10.63 -10.77 6.78
C LEU A 143 11.97 -11.33 7.28
N ARG A 144 12.81 -11.88 6.40
CA ARG A 144 14.16 -12.37 6.76
C ARG A 144 15.18 -11.23 6.88
N GLY A 145 14.97 -10.14 6.15
CA GLY A 145 15.79 -8.92 6.19
C GLY A 145 15.63 -8.14 7.49
N SER A 146 14.40 -8.05 8.00
CA SER A 146 14.03 -7.39 9.26
C SER A 146 14.63 -7.99 10.54
N PHE A 147 15.42 -9.06 10.42
CA PHE A 147 16.26 -9.59 11.49
C PHE A 147 17.75 -9.23 11.30
N GLY A 148 18.06 -7.99 10.92
CA GLY A 148 19.33 -7.34 11.22
C GLY A 148 20.46 -7.52 10.19
N VAL A 149 20.17 -7.40 8.89
CA VAL A 149 21.22 -7.40 7.85
C VAL A 149 21.43 -6.01 7.22
N ASP A 150 20.49 -5.05 7.36
CA ASP A 150 20.65 -3.64 6.93
C ASP A 150 19.58 -2.69 7.53
N GLU A 151 20.00 -1.67 8.26
CA GLU A 151 19.13 -0.72 8.98
C GLU A 151 18.18 0.08 8.05
N GLU A 152 18.61 0.43 6.83
CA GLU A 152 17.83 1.30 5.94
C GLU A 152 16.61 0.55 5.36
N MET A 153 16.80 -0.69 4.90
CA MET A 153 15.72 -1.54 4.41
C MET A 153 14.75 -1.92 5.54
N ASP A 154 15.30 -2.22 6.72
CA ASP A 154 14.49 -2.55 7.91
C ASP A 154 13.58 -1.39 8.28
N SER A 155 14.09 -0.15 8.28
CA SER A 155 13.30 1.04 8.60
C SER A 155 12.12 1.25 7.64
N THR A 156 12.33 1.04 6.34
CA THR A 156 11.29 1.22 5.31
C THR A 156 10.16 0.19 5.48
N ILE A 157 10.53 -1.06 5.75
CA ILE A 157 9.56 -2.14 5.97
C ILE A 157 8.75 -1.91 7.26
N TRP A 158 9.43 -1.52 8.34
CA TRP A 158 8.78 -1.17 9.62
C TRP A 158 7.83 0.02 9.48
N GLU A 159 8.16 0.99 8.63
CA GLU A 159 7.28 2.11 8.30
C GLU A 159 5.99 1.62 7.63
N HIS A 160 6.06 0.71 6.65
CA HIS A 160 4.86 0.13 6.03
C HIS A 160 3.98 -0.63 7.01
N TYR A 161 4.57 -1.43 7.91
CA TYR A 161 3.83 -2.14 8.95
C TYR A 161 3.20 -1.19 9.95
N SER A 162 3.91 -0.13 10.31
CA SER A 162 3.34 0.95 11.13
C SER A 162 2.18 1.60 10.39
N ASN A 163 2.33 2.02 9.13
CA ASN A 163 1.24 2.65 8.38
C ASN A 163 -0.05 1.80 8.29
N LEU A 164 0.06 0.48 8.17
CA LEU A 164 -1.08 -0.45 8.26
C LEU A 164 -1.73 -0.46 9.65
N ALA A 165 -0.93 -0.44 10.72
CA ALA A 165 -1.42 -0.37 12.09
C ALA A 165 -2.06 1.00 12.38
N GLN A 166 -1.51 2.08 11.83
CA GLN A 166 -2.05 3.43 11.96
C GLN A 166 -3.43 3.55 11.30
N ASP A 167 -3.61 3.05 10.07
CA ASP A 167 -4.94 3.02 9.43
C ASP A 167 -5.96 2.25 10.28
N LEU A 168 -5.59 1.07 10.79
CA LEU A 168 -6.47 0.29 11.65
C LEU A 168 -6.72 0.97 13.01
N ALA A 169 -5.74 1.71 13.54
CA ALA A 169 -5.91 2.48 14.77
C ALA A 169 -6.86 3.65 14.58
N GLU A 170 -6.86 4.30 13.40
CA GLU A 170 -7.86 5.30 13.03
C GLU A 170 -9.27 4.69 13.03
N ASP A 171 -9.44 3.50 12.42
CA ASP A 171 -10.71 2.77 12.45
C ASP A 171 -11.16 2.48 13.89
N ILE A 172 -10.27 1.94 14.73
CA ILE A 172 -10.56 1.61 16.14
C ILE A 172 -10.90 2.87 16.95
N GLN A 173 -10.19 3.97 16.72
CA GLN A 173 -10.49 5.25 17.37
C GLN A 173 -11.89 5.75 16.98
N ASN A 174 -12.25 5.66 15.69
CA ASN A 174 -13.60 6.02 15.24
C ASN A 174 -14.67 5.17 15.94
N TRP A 175 -14.41 3.87 16.17
CA TRP A 175 -15.36 2.99 16.87
C TRP A 175 -15.49 3.30 18.36
N LEU A 176 -14.40 3.73 19.02
CA LEU A 176 -14.43 4.28 20.38
C LEU A 176 -15.26 5.57 20.43
N ASP A 177 -15.04 6.49 19.49
CA ASP A 177 -15.72 7.78 19.44
C ASP A 177 -17.23 7.63 19.19
N MET A 178 -17.63 6.60 18.43
CA MET A 178 -19.04 6.22 18.25
C MET A 178 -19.65 5.47 19.46
N GLY A 179 -18.84 5.10 20.46
CA GLY A 179 -19.29 4.32 21.62
C GLY A 179 -19.64 2.87 21.31
N VAL A 180 -19.12 2.30 20.21
CA VAL A 180 -19.34 0.90 19.84
C VAL A 180 -18.53 -0.03 20.75
N ILE A 181 -17.28 0.37 21.00
CA ILE A 181 -16.32 -0.31 21.86
C ILE A 181 -15.77 0.63 22.94
N GLU A 182 -15.13 0.09 23.96
CA GLU A 182 -14.52 0.82 25.07
C GLU A 182 -13.30 0.10 25.67
N GLY A 183 -12.47 0.84 26.41
CA GLY A 183 -11.41 0.25 27.24
C GLY A 183 -10.23 -0.36 26.49
N VAL A 184 -10.02 0.03 25.23
CA VAL A 184 -8.89 -0.41 24.41
C VAL A 184 -8.03 0.78 23.98
N HIS A 185 -6.71 0.59 23.92
CA HIS A 185 -5.80 1.57 23.34
C HIS A 185 -5.66 1.29 21.82
N PRO A 186 -6.05 2.22 20.92
CA PRO A 186 -6.19 1.92 19.49
C PRO A 186 -4.92 1.38 18.84
N ILE A 187 -3.79 2.07 19.04
CA ILE A 187 -2.56 1.71 18.32
C ILE A 187 -1.98 0.35 18.76
N THR A 188 -2.05 0.01 20.04
CA THR A 188 -1.52 -1.27 20.53
C THR A 188 -2.38 -2.43 20.07
N MET A 189 -3.70 -2.23 20.01
CA MET A 189 -4.64 -3.20 19.45
C MET A 189 -4.39 -3.42 17.96
N ALA A 190 -4.21 -2.33 17.20
CA ALA A 190 -3.89 -2.40 15.79
C ALA A 190 -2.56 -3.13 15.52
N TYR A 191 -1.51 -2.83 16.29
CA TYR A 191 -0.24 -3.56 16.20
C TYR A 191 -0.38 -5.05 16.54
N ALA A 192 -1.22 -5.42 17.51
CA ALA A 192 -1.47 -6.83 17.82
C ALA A 192 -2.12 -7.56 16.63
N VAL A 193 -3.12 -6.94 16.00
CA VAL A 193 -3.79 -7.48 14.81
C VAL A 193 -2.81 -7.60 13.63
N VAL A 194 -2.07 -6.53 13.32
CA VAL A 194 -1.07 -6.57 12.24
C VAL A 194 0.01 -7.62 12.51
N GLY A 195 0.49 -7.71 13.76
CA GLY A 195 1.50 -8.68 14.17
C GLY A 195 1.06 -10.13 13.97
N MET A 196 -0.16 -10.49 14.41
CA MET A 196 -0.67 -11.85 14.20
C MET A 196 -0.86 -12.16 12.71
N THR A 197 -1.38 -11.21 11.91
CA THR A 197 -1.55 -11.37 10.46
C THR A 197 -0.21 -11.60 9.76
N MET A 198 0.80 -10.81 10.11
CA MET A 198 2.14 -10.94 9.57
C MET A 198 2.77 -12.29 9.90
N HIS A 199 2.70 -12.70 11.18
CA HIS A 199 3.26 -13.96 11.62
C HIS A 199 2.59 -15.15 10.95
N LEU A 200 1.25 -15.12 10.80
CA LEU A 200 0.52 -16.20 10.14
C LEU A 200 0.87 -16.26 8.64
N GLY A 201 1.03 -15.13 7.96
CA GLY A 201 1.49 -15.11 6.57
C GLY A 201 2.92 -15.64 6.41
N HIS A 202 3.81 -15.36 7.37
CA HIS A 202 5.15 -15.96 7.40
C HIS A 202 5.10 -17.48 7.54
N SER A 203 4.40 -17.99 8.56
CA SER A 203 4.31 -19.43 8.82
C SER A 203 3.58 -20.18 7.70
N PHE A 204 2.56 -19.57 7.10
CA PHE A 204 1.87 -20.10 5.92
C PHE A 204 2.86 -20.40 4.78
N LEU A 205 3.77 -19.46 4.50
CA LEU A 205 4.75 -19.64 3.44
C LEU A 205 5.92 -20.57 3.85
N MET A 206 6.33 -20.55 5.11
CA MET A 206 7.51 -21.31 5.56
C MET A 206 7.22 -22.78 5.84
N GLU A 207 6.07 -23.08 6.44
CA GLU A 207 5.82 -24.38 7.07
C GLU A 207 4.79 -25.23 6.32
N GLU A 208 3.92 -24.61 5.52
CA GLU A 208 2.88 -25.29 4.73
C GLU A 208 2.01 -26.26 5.58
N LYS A 209 1.85 -25.95 6.88
CA LYS A 209 1.12 -26.77 7.86
C LYS A 209 -0.39 -26.52 7.89
N PHE A 210 -0.84 -25.47 7.23
CA PHE A 210 -2.24 -25.05 7.18
C PHE A 210 -2.52 -24.35 5.85
N THR A 211 -3.79 -24.37 5.47
CA THR A 211 -4.31 -23.77 4.25
C THR A 211 -4.50 -22.26 4.40
N ARG A 212 -4.65 -21.58 3.26
CA ARG A 212 -4.98 -20.14 3.22
C ARG A 212 -6.30 -19.89 3.95
N GLU A 213 -7.27 -20.77 3.78
CA GLU A 213 -8.61 -20.67 4.33
C GLU A 213 -8.60 -20.80 5.86
N GLU A 214 -7.88 -21.79 6.42
CA GLU A 214 -7.70 -21.94 7.87
C GLU A 214 -7.01 -20.71 8.50
N ALA A 215 -6.06 -20.11 7.79
CA ALA A 215 -5.35 -18.92 8.25
C ALA A 215 -6.30 -17.70 8.30
N ILE A 216 -7.09 -17.49 7.25
CA ILE A 216 -8.08 -16.41 7.18
C ILE A 216 -9.15 -16.59 8.25
N GLU A 217 -9.70 -17.80 8.39
CA GLU A 217 -10.70 -18.11 9.42
C GLU A 217 -10.16 -17.80 10.83
N THR A 218 -8.92 -18.21 11.12
CA THR A 218 -8.28 -17.94 12.41
C THR A 218 -8.13 -16.44 12.65
N LEU A 219 -7.59 -15.69 11.68
CA LEU A 219 -7.39 -14.24 11.84
C LEU A 219 -8.72 -13.49 11.98
N THR A 220 -9.72 -13.84 11.18
CA THR A 220 -11.07 -13.27 11.27
C THR A 220 -11.67 -13.53 12.64
N THR A 221 -11.61 -14.77 13.13
CA THR A 221 -12.12 -15.16 14.45
C THR A 221 -11.41 -14.41 15.57
N MET A 222 -10.07 -14.38 15.56
CA MET A 222 -9.29 -13.68 16.59
C MET A 222 -9.58 -12.18 16.60
N SER A 223 -9.66 -11.54 15.43
CA SER A 223 -9.97 -10.11 15.31
C SER A 223 -11.38 -9.80 15.79
N HIS A 224 -12.33 -10.68 15.47
CA HIS A 224 -13.70 -10.55 15.89
C HIS A 224 -13.86 -10.68 17.41
N LEU A 225 -13.28 -11.71 18.03
CA LEU A 225 -13.29 -11.88 19.50
C LEU A 225 -12.63 -10.70 20.22
N MET A 226 -11.54 -10.18 19.65
CA MET A 226 -10.87 -8.97 20.11
C MET A 226 -11.78 -7.75 20.07
N PHE A 227 -12.62 -7.61 19.04
CA PHE A 227 -13.61 -6.53 18.97
C PHE A 227 -14.75 -6.74 19.98
N GLU A 228 -15.30 -7.96 20.09
CA GLU A 228 -16.44 -8.27 20.96
C GLU A 228 -16.12 -8.10 22.44
N SER A 229 -14.91 -8.46 22.87
CA SER A 229 -14.47 -8.32 24.26
C SER A 229 -14.51 -6.86 24.75
N HIS A 230 -14.41 -5.92 23.82
CA HIS A 230 -14.43 -4.48 24.07
C HIS A 230 -15.76 -3.80 23.75
N MET A 231 -16.78 -4.52 23.27
CA MET A 231 -18.08 -3.92 22.96
C MET A 231 -18.74 -3.29 24.19
N THR A 232 -19.34 -2.11 24.00
CA THR A 232 -20.15 -1.47 25.05
C THR A 232 -21.48 -2.20 25.23
N GLN A 233 -22.19 -1.91 26.32
CA GLN A 233 -23.55 -2.43 26.52
C GLN A 233 -24.53 -1.97 25.41
N ALA A 234 -24.34 -0.76 24.86
CA ALA A 234 -25.11 -0.25 23.73
C ALA A 234 -24.76 -1.01 22.44
N GLY A 235 -23.46 -1.26 22.19
CA GLY A 235 -22.99 -2.13 21.11
C GLY A 235 -23.62 -3.52 21.15
N ARG A 236 -23.63 -4.15 22.34
CA ARG A 236 -24.24 -5.48 22.53
C ARG A 236 -25.74 -5.48 22.24
N LYS A 237 -26.48 -4.47 22.69
CA LYS A 237 -27.92 -4.36 22.41
C LYS A 237 -28.24 -4.15 20.92
N ALA A 238 -27.49 -3.30 20.24
CA ALA A 238 -27.66 -3.10 18.79
C ALA A 238 -27.43 -4.40 18.01
N LEU A 239 -26.46 -5.21 18.44
CA LEU A 239 -26.20 -6.54 17.88
C LEU A 239 -27.39 -7.50 18.07
N GLU A 240 -27.94 -7.55 19.30
CA GLU A 240 -29.10 -8.38 19.64
C GLU A 240 -30.36 -7.98 18.86
N GLU A 241 -30.57 -6.68 18.63
CA GLU A 241 -31.71 -6.15 17.88
C GLU A 241 -31.61 -6.47 16.37
N MET A 242 -30.43 -6.35 15.77
CA MET A 242 -30.23 -6.73 14.37
C MET A 242 -30.38 -8.24 14.13
N GLN A 243 -29.88 -9.08 15.04
CA GLN A 243 -30.04 -10.53 14.95
C GLN A 243 -31.51 -10.96 15.04
N LYS A 244 -32.31 -10.30 15.89
CA LYS A 244 -33.76 -10.52 15.95
C LYS A 244 -34.45 -10.12 14.65
N ASN A 245 -34.12 -8.95 14.09
CA ASN A 245 -34.73 -8.48 12.84
C ASN A 245 -34.39 -9.36 11.63
N ASN A 246 -33.17 -9.92 11.57
CA ASN A 246 -32.79 -10.84 10.49
C ASN A 246 -33.39 -12.24 10.65
N ALA A 247 -33.78 -12.66 11.86
CA ALA A 247 -34.48 -13.92 12.11
C ALA A 247 -35.99 -13.84 11.79
N GLU A 248 -36.55 -12.64 11.63
CA GLU A 248 -37.98 -12.41 11.37
C GLU A 248 -38.32 -12.21 9.88
N VAL A 249 -37.36 -12.26 8.96
CA VAL A 249 -37.62 -12.26 7.51
C VAL A 249 -37.81 -13.70 7.03
N PRO A 250 -39.04 -14.15 6.71
CA PRO A 250 -39.26 -15.49 6.16
C PRO A 250 -38.80 -15.52 4.69
N GLU A 251 -38.22 -16.67 4.28
CA GLU A 251 -37.93 -17.00 2.86
C GLU A 251 -39.14 -16.84 1.93
#